data_AF-A0A226DQM1-F1
#
_entry.id   AF-A0A226DQM1-F1
#
_cell.length_a   1.000
_cell.length_b   1.000
_cell.length_c   1.000
_cell.angle_alpha   90.00
_cell.angle_beta   90.00
_cell.angle_gamma   90.00
#
_symmetry.space_group_name_H-M   'P 1'
#
loop_
_entity.id
_entity.type
_entity.pdbx_description
1 polymer ?
#
loop_
_entity_poly.entity_id
_entity_poly.type
_entity_poly.pdbx_seq_one_letter_code
_entity_poly.pdbx_strand_id
1 'polypeptide(L)'
;MTKIILKVVKLRIRRNPRRRQWKLALPNEVALKTIQMELKNDLKVRPMDKRTFHMFPVQQKKNRVTKSRARFRLYGGETYKSILFTDAMIFTVEKKIIDKTTRFMRNVNLTIN
;
A
#
# COMPACT_ATOMS: atom_id res chain seq x y z
N MET A 1 -15.74 20.78 -1.44
CA MET A 1 -16.98 20.01 -1.22
C MET A 1 -17.55 20.32 0.18
N THR A 2 -18.82 20.05 0.50
CA THR A 2 -19.32 20.21 1.88
C THR A 2 -18.63 19.22 2.84
N LYS A 3 -18.29 19.67 4.06
CA LYS A 3 -17.55 18.86 5.07
C LYS A 3 -18.20 17.49 5.35
N ILE A 4 -19.53 17.42 5.22
CA ILE A 4 -20.32 16.20 5.40
C ILE A 4 -19.97 15.15 4.34
N ILE A 5 -19.92 15.53 3.06
CA ILE A 5 -19.62 14.61 1.97
C ILE A 5 -18.18 14.09 2.09
N LEU A 6 -17.24 14.95 2.49
CA LEU A 6 -15.85 14.54 2.72
C LEU A 6 -15.75 13.47 3.83
N LYS A 7 -16.51 13.62 4.92
CA LYS A 7 -16.60 12.61 5.99
C LYS A 7 -17.18 11.28 5.49
N VAL A 8 -18.22 11.33 4.65
CA VAL A 8 -18.82 10.14 4.03
C VAL A 8 -17.83 9.44 3.09
N VAL A 9 -17.14 10.19 2.23
CA VAL A 9 -16.11 9.68 1.32
C VAL A 9 -14.98 9.01 2.11
N LYS A 10 -14.50 9.65 3.19
CA LYS A 10 -13.48 9.09 4.09
C LYS A 10 -13.92 7.76 4.71
N LEU A 11 -15.17 7.68 5.20
CA LEU A 11 -15.72 6.44 5.77
C LEU A 11 -15.85 5.32 4.71
N ARG A 12 -16.28 5.65 3.50
CA ARG A 12 -16.43 4.68 2.40
C ARG A 12 -15.08 4.11 1.96
N ILE A 13 -14.03 4.93 1.95
CA ILE A 13 -12.65 4.50 1.68
C ILE A 13 -12.11 3.64 2.83
N ARG A 14 -12.37 4.01 4.09
CA ARG A 14 -11.97 3.21 5.25
C ARG A 14 -12.57 1.79 5.20
N ARG A 15 -13.86 1.67 4.85
CA ARG A 15 -14.54 0.38 4.71
C ARG A 15 -13.99 -0.46 3.55
N ASN A 16 -13.70 0.16 2.41
CA ASN A 16 -13.11 -0.53 1.27
C ASN A 16 -12.11 0.39 0.54
N PRO A 17 -10.81 0.27 0.84
CA PRO A 17 -9.79 1.11 0.22
C PRO A 17 -9.52 0.74 -1.26
N ARG A 18 -10.07 -0.37 -1.75
CA ARG A 18 -9.91 -0.83 -3.15
C ARG A 18 -11.06 -0.34 -4.06
N ARG A 19 -11.98 0.48 -3.53
CA ARG A 19 -13.17 0.94 -4.25
C ARG A 19 -12.80 1.91 -5.38
N ARG A 20 -13.46 1.77 -6.53
CA ARG A 20 -13.28 2.68 -7.67
C ARG A 20 -13.85 4.07 -7.35
N GLN A 21 -13.20 5.13 -7.82
CA GLN A 21 -13.59 6.52 -7.54
C GLN A 21 -15.00 6.87 -8.06
N TRP A 22 -15.41 6.34 -9.21
CA TRP A 22 -16.77 6.56 -9.72
C TRP A 22 -17.85 5.96 -8.81
N LYS A 23 -17.54 4.88 -8.07
CA LYS A 23 -18.44 4.33 -7.04
C LYS A 23 -18.50 5.18 -5.77
N LEU A 24 -17.58 6.12 -5.59
CA LEU A 24 -17.66 7.15 -4.56
C LEU A 24 -18.43 8.38 -5.06
N ALA A 25 -18.38 8.64 -6.36
CA ALA A 25 -19.04 9.75 -7.04
C ALA A 25 -20.57 9.54 -7.12
N LEU A 26 -21.02 8.41 -7.67
CA LEU A 26 -22.44 8.13 -7.94
C LEU A 26 -23.36 8.34 -6.74
N PRO A 27 -23.11 7.75 -5.55
CA PRO A 27 -24.07 7.83 -4.46
C PRO A 27 -23.92 9.11 -3.63
N ASN A 28 -23.12 10.07 -4.10
CA ASN A 28 -23.03 11.41 -3.53
C ASN A 28 -23.38 12.48 -4.59
N GLU A 29 -23.82 12.07 -5.78
CA GLU A 29 -24.18 12.95 -6.92
C GLU A 29 -23.10 13.97 -7.27
N VAL A 30 -21.83 13.59 -7.09
CA VAL A 30 -20.69 14.47 -7.33
C VAL A 30 -19.94 14.02 -8.58
N ALA A 31 -19.48 14.97 -9.39
CA ALA A 31 -18.63 14.70 -10.54
C ALA A 31 -17.36 13.92 -10.14
N LEU A 32 -16.94 12.98 -10.99
CA LEU A 32 -15.73 12.18 -10.77
C LEU A 32 -14.47 13.04 -10.56
N LYS A 33 -14.35 14.15 -11.31
CA LYS A 33 -13.24 15.10 -11.21
C LYS A 33 -13.14 15.73 -9.83
N THR A 34 -14.28 16.06 -9.22
CA THR A 34 -14.34 16.61 -7.86
C THR A 34 -13.83 15.59 -6.85
N ILE A 35 -14.26 14.32 -6.95
CA ILE A 35 -13.73 13.24 -6.09
C ILE A 35 -12.21 13.08 -6.28
N GLN A 36 -11.69 13.18 -7.50
CA GLN A 36 -10.26 13.10 -7.77
C GLN A 36 -9.47 14.23 -7.12
N MET A 37 -9.95 15.46 -7.23
CA MET A 37 -9.30 16.62 -6.60
C MET A 37 -9.32 16.50 -5.08
N GLU A 38 -10.46 16.11 -4.50
CA GLU A 38 -10.62 16.01 -3.04
C GLU A 38 -9.74 14.88 -2.46
N LEU A 39 -9.63 13.77 -3.18
CA LEU A 39 -8.71 12.70 -2.79
C LEU A 39 -7.25 13.16 -2.82
N LYS A 40 -6.86 13.97 -3.80
CA LYS A 40 -5.48 14.45 -3.96
C LYS A 40 -5.13 15.57 -2.98
N ASN A 41 -6.01 16.55 -2.84
CA ASN A 41 -5.74 17.80 -2.13
C ASN A 41 -6.10 17.68 -0.64
N ASP A 42 -7.33 17.27 -0.33
CA ASP A 42 -7.84 17.29 1.04
C ASP A 42 -7.46 16.02 1.81
N LEU A 43 -7.76 14.86 1.22
CA LEU A 43 -7.50 13.57 1.86
C LEU A 43 -6.05 13.10 1.67
N LYS A 44 -5.30 13.70 0.74
CA LYS A 44 -3.89 13.38 0.39
C LYS A 44 -3.62 11.91 0.09
N VAL A 45 -4.60 11.26 -0.53
CA VAL A 45 -4.58 9.85 -0.92
C VAL A 45 -3.94 9.69 -2.31
N ARG A 46 -3.00 8.76 -2.46
CA ARG A 46 -2.33 8.47 -3.74
C ARG A 46 -2.58 7.06 -4.22
N PRO A 47 -2.79 6.82 -5.52
CA PRO A 47 -2.93 5.47 -6.03
C PRO A 47 -1.76 4.54 -5.70
N MET A 48 -2.06 3.39 -5.09
CA MET A 48 -1.13 2.31 -4.84
C MET A 48 -1.23 1.28 -5.97
N ASP A 49 -0.08 0.98 -6.57
CA ASP A 49 0.03 -0.06 -7.58
C ASP A 49 -0.28 -1.43 -6.92
N LYS A 50 -1.21 -2.18 -7.51
CA LYS A 50 -1.51 -3.54 -7.07
C LYS A 50 -0.36 -4.44 -7.52
N ARG A 51 0.55 -4.76 -6.60
CA ARG A 51 1.49 -5.85 -6.81
C ARG A 51 0.83 -7.17 -6.41
N THR A 52 0.80 -8.11 -7.32
CA THR A 52 0.49 -9.51 -7.04
C THR A 52 1.68 -10.09 -6.28
N PHE A 53 1.48 -10.37 -5.00
CA PHE A 53 2.44 -11.15 -4.21
C PHE A 53 1.85 -12.54 -3.99
N HIS A 54 2.72 -13.55 -3.93
CA HIS A 54 2.30 -14.88 -3.48
C HIS A 54 1.66 -14.77 -2.10
N MET A 55 0.39 -15.16 -2.02
CA MET A 55 -0.36 -15.19 -0.77
C MET A 55 0.11 -16.38 0.04
N PHE A 56 1.01 -16.14 0.99
CA PHE A 56 1.48 -17.19 1.90
C PHE A 56 0.29 -17.78 2.69
N PRO A 57 0.16 -19.12 2.78
CA PRO A 57 -0.71 -19.78 3.73
C PRO A 57 -0.48 -19.31 5.17
N VAL A 58 -1.49 -19.45 6.03
CA VAL A 58 -1.44 -19.01 7.44
C VAL A 58 -0.23 -19.58 8.17
N GLN A 59 0.07 -20.88 7.94
CA GLN A 59 1.20 -21.54 8.57
C GLN A 59 2.56 -20.96 8.11
N GLN A 60 2.70 -20.65 6.82
CA GLN A 60 3.92 -20.05 6.30
C GLN A 60 4.13 -18.62 6.83
N LYS A 61 3.05 -17.86 7.05
CA LYS A 61 3.12 -16.55 7.72
C LYS A 61 3.63 -16.68 9.16
N LYS A 62 3.07 -17.61 9.93
CA LYS A 62 3.51 -17.89 11.32
C LYS A 62 4.99 -18.28 11.34
N ASN A 63 5.40 -19.22 10.50
CA ASN A 63 6.78 -19.68 10.41
C ASN A 63 7.74 -18.53 10.05
N ARG A 64 7.36 -17.65 9.11
CA ARG A 64 8.16 -16.48 8.75
C ARG A 64 8.35 -15.54 9.93
N VAL A 65 7.30 -15.21 10.68
CA VAL A 65 7.40 -14.34 11.86
C VAL A 65 8.32 -14.95 12.91
N THR A 66 8.18 -16.24 13.21
CA THR A 66 9.03 -16.93 14.18
C THR A 66 10.50 -16.92 13.75
N LYS A 67 10.78 -17.27 12.49
CA LYS A 67 12.14 -17.25 11.93
C LYS A 67 12.75 -15.84 11.92
N SER A 68 11.97 -14.83 11.52
CA SER A 68 12.42 -13.43 11.53
C SER A 68 12.73 -12.93 12.93
N ARG A 69 11.89 -13.25 13.92
CA ARG A 69 12.13 -12.88 15.34
C ARG A 69 13.37 -13.58 15.89
N ALA A 70 13.55 -14.87 15.60
CA ALA A 70 14.74 -15.62 16.01
C ALA A 70 16.01 -15.02 15.40
N ARG A 71 15.99 -14.73 14.09
CA ARG A 71 17.11 -14.05 13.40
C ARG A 71 17.38 -12.66 13.97
N PHE A 72 16.35 -11.88 14.26
CA PHE A 72 16.52 -10.56 14.87
C PHE A 72 17.11 -10.65 16.29
N ARG A 73 16.78 -11.67 17.07
CA ARG A 73 17.42 -11.90 18.39
C ARG A 73 18.90 -12.30 18.25
N LEU A 74 19.22 -13.12 17.26
CA LEU A 74 20.59 -13.60 17.01
C LEU A 74 21.49 -12.51 16.40
N TYR A 75 20.95 -11.68 15.51
CA TYR A 75 21.73 -10.77 14.66
C TYR A 75 21.31 -9.30 14.77
N GLY A 76 20.40 -8.95 15.69
CA GLY A 76 19.84 -7.59 15.82
C GLY A 76 20.77 -6.56 16.45
N GLY A 77 21.96 -6.98 16.90
CA GLY A 77 23.06 -6.07 17.27
C GLY A 77 23.86 -5.61 16.04
N GLU A 78 25.02 -4.98 16.21
CA GLU A 78 25.83 -4.47 15.07
C GLU A 78 26.35 -5.54 14.11
N THR A 79 26.19 -6.82 14.43
CA THR A 79 26.63 -7.97 13.64
C THR A 79 25.89 -8.15 12.32
N TYR A 80 24.75 -7.50 12.08
CA TYR A 80 24.15 -7.51 10.74
C TYR A 80 24.98 -6.73 9.70
N LYS A 81 25.85 -5.80 10.14
CA LYS A 81 26.77 -5.05 9.25
C LYS A 81 27.86 -5.95 8.66
N SER A 82 28.17 -7.09 9.29
CA SER A 82 29.09 -8.11 8.77
C SER A 82 28.39 -9.25 8.02
N ILE A 83 27.05 -9.25 7.96
CA ILE A 83 26.31 -10.22 7.14
C ILE A 83 26.33 -9.73 5.70
N LEU A 84 27.26 -10.27 4.92
CA LEU A 84 27.29 -10.13 3.48
C LEU A 84 26.06 -10.85 2.91
N PHE A 85 24.98 -10.12 2.63
CA PHE A 85 23.85 -10.62 1.86
C PHE A 85 24.26 -10.73 0.38
N THR A 86 25.07 -11.73 0.03
CA THR A 86 25.27 -12.12 -1.37
C THR A 86 24.03 -12.84 -1.87
N ASP A 87 23.24 -12.10 -2.64
CA ASP A 87 22.04 -12.57 -3.33
C ASP A 87 22.41 -13.45 -4.54
N ALA A 88 23.12 -14.56 -4.28
CA ALA A 88 23.31 -15.61 -5.28
C ALA A 88 21.99 -16.36 -5.48
N MET A 89 20.96 -15.64 -5.97
CA MET A 89 20.30 -15.92 -7.25
C MET A 89 19.02 -15.08 -7.40
N ILE A 90 19.10 -13.88 -8.00
CA ILE A 90 18.23 -13.45 -9.12
C ILE A 90 19.05 -12.49 -10.04
N PHE A 91 19.59 -13.06 -11.11
CA PHE A 91 20.25 -12.48 -12.31
C PHE A 91 20.40 -10.95 -12.46
N THR A 92 21.63 -10.51 -12.76
CA THR A 92 21.89 -9.36 -13.65
C THR A 92 21.38 -9.69 -15.07
N VAL A 93 20.50 -8.86 -15.65
CA VAL A 93 20.50 -8.36 -17.05
C VAL A 93 19.37 -7.32 -17.22
N GLU A 94 19.76 -6.08 -17.46
CA GLU A 94 19.06 -4.96 -18.12
C GLU A 94 17.69 -4.41 -17.62
N LYS A 95 17.59 -3.08 -17.72
CA LYS A 95 16.49 -2.24 -17.25
C LYS A 95 15.31 -2.27 -18.24
N LYS A 96 14.29 -3.08 -17.98
CA LYS A 96 13.02 -3.02 -18.74
C LYS A 96 12.00 -2.10 -18.06
N ILE A 97 11.67 -0.99 -18.72
CA ILE A 97 10.66 -0.01 -18.30
C ILE A 97 9.26 -0.64 -18.48
N ILE A 98 8.46 -0.70 -17.42
CA ILE A 98 7.08 -1.20 -17.50
C ILE A 98 6.11 -0.03 -17.29
N ASP A 99 5.34 0.21 -18.35
CA ASP A 99 4.34 1.28 -18.52
C ASP A 99 3.14 1.13 -17.57
N LYS A 100 2.57 2.24 -17.08
CA LYS A 100 1.64 2.25 -15.93
C LYS A 100 0.27 2.87 -16.26
N THR A 101 -0.65 2.08 -16.79
CA THR A 101 -1.97 2.59 -17.24
C THR A 101 -3.17 2.31 -16.32
N THR A 102 -3.03 1.87 -15.06
CA THR A 102 -4.23 1.68 -14.18
C THR A 102 -3.98 1.92 -12.68
N ARG A 103 -4.65 2.91 -12.07
CA ARG A 103 -4.35 3.46 -10.72
C ARG A 103 -5.57 3.49 -9.75
N PHE A 104 -5.41 3.04 -8.49
CA PHE A 104 -6.39 3.14 -7.36
C PHE A 104 -5.75 3.59 -6.03
N MET A 105 -6.38 4.49 -5.25
CA MET A 105 -5.85 5.33 -4.13
C MET A 105 -5.65 4.70 -2.72
N ARG A 106 -4.52 5.03 -2.04
CA ARG A 106 -4.22 4.84 -0.60
C ARG A 106 -3.41 5.97 0.06
N ASN A 107 -3.63 6.16 1.36
CA ASN A 107 -3.21 7.28 2.20
C ASN A 107 -1.89 7.02 2.94
N VAL A 108 -1.02 8.04 3.07
CA VAL A 108 0.37 7.89 3.56
C VAL A 108 0.55 8.21 5.05
N ASN A 109 -0.36 8.93 5.71
CA ASN A 109 -0.11 9.39 7.07
C ASN A 109 -1.17 8.91 8.08
N LEU A 110 -0.83 7.83 8.79
CA LEU A 110 -1.32 7.54 10.14
C LEU A 110 -0.13 6.98 10.93
N THR A 111 0.69 7.88 11.44
CA THR A 111 1.64 7.61 12.51
C THR A 111 0.81 7.52 13.79
N ILE A 112 0.86 6.36 14.45
CA ILE A 112 0.28 6.15 15.78
C ILE A 112 1.32 6.67 16.77
N ASN A 113 0.96 7.70 17.54
CA ASN A 113 1.43 7.86 18.91
C ASN A 113 0.37 7.22 19.81
#